data_AF-A0A9E6EXP4-F1
#
_entry.id   AF-A0A9E6EXP4-F1
#
_cell.length_a   1.000
_cell.length_b   1.000
_cell.length_c   1.000
_cell.angle_alpha   90.00
_cell.angle_beta   90.00
_cell.angle_gamma   90.00
#
_symmetry.space_group_name_H-M   'P 1'
#
loop_
_entity.id
_entity.type
_entity.pdbx_description
1 polymer ?
#
loop_
_entity_poly.entity_id
_entity_poly.type
_entity_poly.pdbx_seq_one_letter_code
_entity_poly.pdbx_strand_id
1 'polypeptide(L)'
;MKLNRSSSESASSGITYVWAGDVDLSNAIQDSGIKNLMLLSIGTTPPNQSTLLGSTAMKSMVESFKNLYDQIIIDAPPLFLWLIQ
;
A
#
# COMPACT_ATOMS: atom_id res chain seq x y z
N MET A 1 11.70 12.30 10.47
CA MET A 1 11.64 10.83 10.58
C MET A 1 12.11 10.23 9.26
N LYS A 2 13.39 9.86 9.15
CA LYS A 2 13.91 9.17 7.96
C LYS A 2 13.61 7.69 8.17
N LEU A 3 12.55 7.19 7.54
CA LEU A 3 12.36 5.74 7.44
C LEU A 3 13.53 5.22 6.60
N ASN A 4 14.45 4.50 7.24
CA ASN A 4 15.54 3.84 6.55
C ASN A 4 14.93 2.97 5.46
N ARG A 5 15.36 3.18 4.20
CA ARG A 5 15.13 2.27 3.07
C ARG A 5 15.91 0.97 3.32
N SER A 6 15.51 0.22 4.34
CA SER A 6 16.19 -1.00 4.82
C SER A 6 15.24 -2.17 4.98
N SER A 7 14.22 -2.26 4.15
CA SER A 7 13.54 -3.52 3.87
C SER A 7 13.79 -3.79 2.41
N SER A 8 14.61 -4.81 2.16
CA SER A 8 14.71 -5.52 0.89
C SER A 8 13.46 -5.36 0.03
N GLU A 9 13.61 -4.77 -1.16
CA GLU A 9 12.79 -5.14 -2.31
C GLU A 9 13.00 -6.64 -2.55
N SER A 10 12.40 -7.49 -1.71
CA SER A 10 12.04 -8.83 -2.16
C SER A 10 11.06 -8.56 -3.28
N ALA A 11 11.44 -8.90 -4.51
CA ALA A 11 10.77 -8.59 -5.77
C ALA A 11 9.31 -9.10 -5.88
N SER A 12 8.71 -9.53 -4.77
CA SER A 12 7.41 -10.15 -4.60
C SER A 12 6.68 -9.59 -3.37
N SER A 13 6.85 -8.31 -3.06
CA SER A 13 6.19 -7.68 -1.91
C SER A 13 5.68 -6.29 -2.27
N GLY A 14 4.39 -6.06 -2.03
CA GLY A 14 3.72 -4.79 -2.26
C GLY A 14 2.33 -4.90 -2.89
N ILE A 15 1.56 -3.82 -2.78
CA ILE A 15 0.15 -3.78 -3.17
C ILE A 15 -0.09 -4.07 -4.65
N THR A 16 0.85 -3.70 -5.53
CA THR A 16 0.73 -3.93 -6.97
C THR A 16 0.75 -5.42 -7.35
N TYR A 17 1.54 -6.24 -6.66
CA TYR A 17 1.56 -7.69 -6.87
C TYR A 17 0.29 -8.37 -6.36
N VAL A 18 -0.30 -7.85 -5.27
CA VAL A 18 -1.58 -8.34 -4.75
C VAL A 18 -2.71 -8.08 -5.74
N TRP A 19 -2.74 -6.88 -6.32
CA TRP A 19 -3.75 -6.54 -7.33
C TRP A 19 -3.54 -7.26 -8.67
N ALA A 20 -2.31 -7.61 -9.02
CA ALA A 20 -2.01 -8.47 -10.15
C ALA A 20 -2.41 -9.93 -9.90
N GLY A 21 -2.61 -10.34 -8.64
CA GLY A 21 -2.90 -11.71 -8.25
C GLY A 21 -1.65 -12.58 -8.08
N ASP A 22 -0.46 -11.99 -8.14
CA ASP A 22 0.81 -12.70 -8.04
C ASP A 22 1.15 -13.09 -6.59
N VAL A 23 0.61 -12.35 -5.61
CA VAL A 23 0.93 -12.51 -4.18
C VAL A 23 -0.33 -12.31 -3.34
N ASP A 24 -0.57 -13.21 -2.37
CA ASP A 24 -1.64 -13.02 -1.40
C ASP A 24 -1.39 -11.80 -0.49
N LEU A 25 -2.46 -11.11 -0.09
CA LEU A 25 -2.38 -9.92 0.75
C LEU A 25 -1.61 -10.15 2.06
N SER A 26 -1.79 -11.30 2.71
CA SER A 26 -1.08 -11.65 3.94
C SER A 26 0.43 -11.78 3.75
N ASN A 27 0.87 -12.19 2.57
CA ASN A 27 2.29 -12.36 2.23
C ASN A 27 2.94 -11.04 1.79
N ALA A 28 2.13 -10.07 1.33
CA ALA A 28 2.60 -8.75 0.94
C ALA A 28 2.85 -7.82 2.15
N ILE A 29 2.18 -8.08 3.28
CA ILE A 29 2.36 -7.32 4.52
C ILE A 29 3.63 -7.79 5.24
N GLN A 30 4.48 -6.84 5.61
CA GLN A 30 5.77 -7.09 6.23
C GLN A 30 5.80 -6.59 7.67
N ASP A 31 6.59 -7.26 8.52
CA ASP A 31 6.96 -6.74 9.83
C ASP A 31 7.89 -5.52 9.65
N SER A 32 7.56 -4.41 10.31
CA SER A 32 8.37 -3.18 10.24
C SER A 32 9.60 -3.19 11.16
N GLY A 33 9.76 -4.23 12.00
CA GLY A 33 10.71 -4.27 13.11
C GLY A 33 10.27 -3.45 14.33
N ILE A 34 9.11 -2.80 14.25
CA ILE A 34 8.51 -2.01 15.32
C ILE A 34 7.26 -2.75 15.82
N LYS A 35 7.20 -2.97 17.13
CA LYS A 35 6.06 -3.64 17.78
C LYS A 35 4.74 -2.95 17.40
N ASN A 36 3.76 -3.76 16.98
CA ASN A 36 2.42 -3.33 16.58
C ASN A 36 2.37 -2.44 15.33
N LEU A 37 3.43 -2.42 14.51
CA LEU A 37 3.44 -1.71 13.24
C LEU A 37 3.76 -2.67 12.10
N MET A 38 2.80 -2.82 11.20
CA MET A 38 2.97 -3.57 9.96
C MET A 38 3.17 -2.60 8.79
N LEU A 39 3.93 -3.03 7.79
CA LEU A 39 4.23 -2.24 6.60
C LEU A 39 3.72 -2.96 5.35
N LEU A 40 2.95 -2.25 4.52
CA LEU A 40 2.63 -2.67 3.16
C LEU A 40 3.24 -1.65 2.19
N SER A 41 4.16 -2.11 1.34
CA SER A 41 4.81 -1.28 0.33
C SER A 41 3.99 -1.20 -0.96
N ILE A 42 4.34 -0.28 -1.86
CA ILE A 42 3.68 -0.17 -3.17
C ILE A 42 4.06 -1.32 -4.13
N GLY A 43 5.26 -1.90 -3.98
CA GLY A 43 5.83 -2.83 -4.96
C GLY A 43 6.38 -2.07 -6.17
N THR A 44 6.00 -2.48 -7.38
CA THR A 44 6.37 -1.74 -8.60
C THR A 44 5.57 -0.43 -8.71
N THR A 45 6.18 0.62 -9.24
CA THR A 45 5.47 1.89 -9.42
C THR A 45 4.49 1.74 -10.59
N PRO A 46 3.17 1.89 -10.35
CA PRO A 46 2.18 1.76 -11.40
C PRO A 46 2.23 2.95 -12.38
N PRO A 47 1.84 2.77 -13.65
CA PRO A 47 1.90 3.83 -14.66
C PRO A 47 0.95 5.00 -14.34
N ASN A 48 -0.13 4.78 -13.58
CA ASN A 48 -1.03 5.86 -13.15
C ASN A 48 -1.51 5.65 -11.69
N GLN A 49 -1.13 6.58 -10.81
CA GLN A 49 -1.34 6.50 -9.36
C GLN A 49 -2.79 6.82 -8.94
N SER A 50 -3.46 7.71 -9.66
CA SER A 50 -4.79 8.21 -9.28
C SER A 50 -5.89 7.17 -9.51
N THR A 51 -5.78 6.39 -10.58
CA THR A 51 -6.72 5.30 -10.90
C THR A 51 -6.74 4.22 -9.82
N LEU A 52 -5.58 3.96 -9.20
CA LEU A 52 -5.45 2.91 -8.20
C LEU A 52 -6.06 3.28 -6.86
N LEU A 53 -5.84 4.51 -6.38
CA LEU A 53 -6.46 5.01 -5.14
C LEU A 53 -8.00 5.04 -5.23
N GLY A 54 -8.54 5.36 -6.40
CA GLY A 54 -9.98 5.38 -6.65
C GLY A 54 -10.60 4.02 -7.00
N SER A 55 -9.78 2.98 -7.20
CA SER A 55 -10.23 1.68 -7.70
C SER A 55 -11.08 0.91 -6.68
N THR A 56 -11.94 0.02 -7.18
CA THR A 56 -12.66 -0.94 -6.34
C THR A 56 -11.71 -1.85 -5.57
N ALA A 57 -10.58 -2.22 -6.17
CA ALA A 57 -9.56 -3.06 -5.53
C ALA A 57 -8.98 -2.41 -4.26
N MET A 58 -8.67 -1.10 -4.31
CA MET A 58 -8.21 -0.36 -3.13
C MET A 58 -9.28 -0.30 -2.05
N LYS A 59 -10.54 -0.04 -2.42
CA LYS A 59 -11.66 -0.02 -1.46
C LYS A 59 -11.81 -1.36 -0.74
N SER A 60 -11.85 -2.47 -1.48
CA SER A 60 -11.96 -3.82 -0.92
C SER A 60 -10.78 -4.19 -0.02
N MET A 61 -9.57 -3.74 -0.37
CA MET A 61 -8.39 -3.98 0.46
C MET A 61 -8.47 -3.20 1.78
N VAL A 62 -8.81 -1.91 1.75
CA VAL A 62 -8.98 -1.08 2.95
C VAL A 62 -10.07 -1.67 3.85
N GLU A 63 -11.16 -2.16 3.27
CA GLU A 63 -12.24 -2.81 4.00
C GLU A 63 -11.79 -4.11 4.70
N SER A 64 -10.93 -4.88 4.04
CA SER A 64 -10.31 -6.07 4.65
C SER A 64 -9.40 -5.69 5.84
N PHE A 65 -8.68 -4.56 5.75
CA PHE A 65 -7.81 -4.08 6.82
C PHE A 65 -8.54 -3.53 8.04
N LYS A 66 -9.74 -2.98 7.88
CA LYS A 66 -10.54 -2.46 9.00
C LYS A 66 -10.86 -3.52 10.06
N ASN A 67 -10.89 -4.79 9.68
CA ASN A 67 -11.15 -5.90 10.60
C ASN A 67 -9.87 -6.46 11.24
N LEU A 68 -8.69 -6.07 10.74
CA LEU A 68 -7.40 -6.65 11.12
C LEU A 68 -6.53 -5.67 11.90
N TYR A 69 -6.74 -4.37 11.72
CA TYR A 69 -5.92 -3.31 12.30
C TYR A 69 -6.76 -2.24 12.96
N ASP A 70 -6.36 -1.82 14.15
CA ASP A 70 -7.00 -0.72 14.88
C ASP A 70 -6.80 0.64 14.17
N GLN A 71 -5.67 0.80 13.49
CA GLN A 71 -5.31 2.01 12.77
C GLN A 71 -4.67 1.67 11.41
N ILE A 72 -5.08 2.43 10.39
CA ILE A 72 -4.57 2.31 9.02
C ILE A 72 -4.03 3.68 8.61
N ILE A 73 -2.74 3.74 8.30
CA ILE A 73 -2.07 4.94 7.80
C ILE A 73 -1.78 4.71 6.31
N ILE A 74 -2.27 5.61 5.46
CA ILE A 74 -2.05 5.56 4.02
C ILE A 74 -1.20 6.77 3.63
N ASP A 75 0.01 6.51 3.13
CA ASP A 75 0.85 7.53 2.53
C ASP A 75 0.43 7.74 1.07
N ALA A 76 -0.12 8.91 0.76
CA ALA A 76 -0.59 9.27 -0.57
C ALA A 76 -0.02 10.63 -0.96
N PRO A 77 0.31 10.85 -2.25
CA PRO A 77 0.73 12.17 -2.71
C PRO A 77 -0.34 13.22 -2.37
N PRO A 78 0.05 14.48 -2.15
CA PRO A 78 -0.91 15.55 -1.85
C PRO A 78 -2.02 15.57 -2.90
N LEU A 79 -3.28 15.62 -2.45
CA LEU A 79 -4.45 15.70 -3.32
C LEU A 79 -4.42 17.04 -4.08
N PHE A 80 -3.72 17.09 -5.21
CA PHE A 80 -3.79 18.22 -6.12
C PHE A 80 -5.10 18.12 -6.91
N LEU A 81 -6.11 18.88 -6.46
CA LEU A 81 -7.27 19.26 -7.26
C LEU A 81 -6.78 20.12 -8.45
N TRP A 82 -6.43 19.50 -9.58
CA TRP A 82 -6.41 20.21 -10.85
C TRP A 82 -7.84 20.40 -11.33
N LEU A 83 -8.51 21.43 -10.79
CA LEU A 83 -9.76 21.97 -11.32
C LEU A 83 -9.71 23.50 -11.17
N ILE A 84 -8.86 24.11 -12.00
CA ILE A 84 -9.10 25.44 -12.55
C ILE A 84 -8.77 25.35 -14.05
N GLN A 85 -9.75 24.91 -14.83
CA GLN A 85 -9.91 25.28 -16.23
C GLN A 85 -11.38 25.63 -16.43
#